data_AF-A0A3A9YP11-F1
#
_entry.id   AF-A0A3A9YP11-F1
#
_cell.length_a   1.000
_cell.length_b   1.000
_cell.length_c   1.000
_cell.angle_alpha   90.00
_cell.angle_beta   90.00
_cell.angle_gamma   90.00
#
_symmetry.space_group_name_H-M   'P 1'
#
loop_
_entity.id
_entity.type
_entity.pdbx_description
1 polymer ?
#
loop_
_entity_poly.entity_id
_entity_poly.type
_entity_poly.pdbx_seq_one_letter_code
_entity_poly.pdbx_strand_id
1 'polypeptide(L)'
;MKGIIIFLLVIITLVMGYNQYHKYQRFHPKNVNYVSKDTVDNSYYDQNVVMDYYEAIEMLNGFVISQWSTNRIDVRNPKKDNAATQYAVNEYQKKIGKVKYYEAILLQSTAYKSKGLSNEEIRLLENNQRSSEDLSKQKQKDEFYNVFEKVILQKTLQIGDRGPFVYELQKQLTIDGYVIAVDGNFKIETQTALKDFELKNQLYPDGILDVLTLRELLKSPNEKTRPLIATQ
;
A
#
# COMPACT_ATOMS: atom_id res chain seq x y z
N MET A 1 -12.63 7.61 -63.22
CA MET A 1 -11.30 7.75 -62.58
C MET A 1 -11.27 8.81 -61.46
N LYS A 2 -11.66 10.07 -61.70
CA LYS A 2 -11.63 11.12 -60.67
C LYS A 2 -12.45 10.81 -59.39
N GLY A 3 -13.64 10.23 -59.51
CA GLY A 3 -14.48 9.87 -58.35
C GLY A 3 -13.86 8.79 -57.44
N ILE A 4 -13.16 7.81 -58.01
CA ILE A 4 -12.45 6.76 -57.25
C ILE A 4 -11.28 7.35 -56.47
N ILE A 5 -10.56 8.31 -57.07
CA ILE A 5 -9.44 9.01 -56.42
C ILE A 5 -9.95 9.86 -55.24
N ILE A 6 -11.04 10.61 -55.43
CA ILE A 6 -11.66 11.41 -54.36
C ILE A 6 -12.13 10.50 -53.22
N PHE A 7 -12.78 9.37 -53.53
CA PHE A 7 -13.22 8.41 -52.53
C PHE A 7 -12.05 7.83 -51.71
N LEU A 8 -10.95 7.45 -52.37
CA LEU A 8 -9.74 6.98 -51.70
C LEU A 8 -9.13 8.05 -50.79
N LEU A 9 -9.07 9.31 -51.24
CA LEU A 9 -8.57 10.42 -50.43
C LEU A 9 -9.41 10.63 -49.16
N VAL A 10 -10.74 10.57 -49.27
CA VAL A 10 -11.64 10.67 -48.11
C VAL A 10 -11.38 9.55 -47.10
N ILE A 11 -11.21 8.30 -47.56
CA ILE A 11 -10.89 7.17 -46.68
C ILE A 11 -9.55 7.41 -45.96
N ILE A 12 -8.51 7.83 -46.69
CA ILE A 12 -7.20 8.11 -46.11
C ILE A 12 -7.30 9.21 -45.04
N THR A 13 -8.01 10.30 -45.33
CA THR A 13 -8.22 11.39 -44.37
C THR A 13 -8.97 10.92 -43.13
N LEU A 14 -10.01 10.08 -43.28
CA LEU A 14 -10.75 9.51 -42.15
C LEU A 14 -9.86 8.61 -41.28
N VAL A 15 -9.04 7.75 -41.88
CA VAL A 15 -8.10 6.87 -41.16
C VAL A 15 -7.03 7.69 -40.43
N MET A 16 -6.48 8.73 -41.07
CA MET A 16 -5.53 9.64 -40.42
C MET A 16 -6.18 10.39 -39.24
N GLY A 17 -7.39 10.91 -39.42
CA GLY A 17 -8.15 11.59 -38.38
C GLY A 17 -8.43 10.68 -37.18
N TYR A 18 -8.86 9.43 -37.43
CA TYR A 18 -9.06 8.42 -36.41
C TYR A 18 -7.78 8.12 -35.62
N ASN A 19 -6.66 7.88 -36.31
CA ASN A 19 -5.37 7.62 -35.67
C ASN A 19 -4.90 8.81 -34.83
N GLN A 20 -5.05 10.04 -35.33
CA GLN A 20 -4.70 11.25 -34.61
C GLN A 20 -5.57 11.45 -33.37
N TYR A 21 -6.88 11.19 -33.47
CA TYR A 21 -7.81 11.25 -32.36
C TYR A 21 -7.46 10.23 -31.25
N HIS A 22 -7.17 8.99 -31.62
CA HIS A 22 -6.73 7.97 -30.66
C HIS A 22 -5.40 8.31 -30.01
N LYS A 23 -4.45 8.87 -30.77
CA LYS A 23 -3.18 9.38 -30.22
C LYS A 23 -3.43 10.52 -29.24
N TYR A 24 -4.32 11.46 -29.56
CA TYR A 24 -4.68 12.57 -28.68
C TYR A 24 -5.27 12.06 -27.36
N GLN A 25 -6.27 11.16 -27.42
CA GLN A 25 -6.89 10.57 -26.22
C GLN A 25 -5.88 9.81 -25.33
N ARG A 26 -4.88 9.17 -25.94
CA ARG A 26 -3.82 8.47 -25.20
C ARG A 26 -3.00 9.41 -24.32
N PHE A 27 -2.77 10.65 -24.76
CA PHE A 27 -1.99 11.65 -24.03
C PHE A 27 -2.85 12.66 -23.25
N HIS A 28 -4.18 12.65 -23.43
CA HIS A 28 -5.14 13.51 -22.71
C HIS A 28 -6.28 12.69 -22.08
N PRO A 29 -5.95 11.69 -21.25
CA PRO A 29 -6.97 10.86 -20.63
C PRO A 29 -7.74 11.65 -19.55
N LYS A 30 -9.07 11.50 -19.52
CA LYS A 30 -9.93 12.15 -18.53
C LYS A 30 -9.84 11.41 -17.18
N ASN A 31 -9.91 12.14 -16.07
CA ASN A 31 -9.98 11.60 -14.69
C ASN A 31 -8.82 10.66 -14.31
N VAL A 32 -7.61 10.92 -14.81
CA VAL A 32 -6.46 10.06 -14.51
C VAL A 32 -5.84 10.33 -13.16
N ASN A 33 -5.90 11.57 -12.69
CA ASN A 33 -5.33 11.92 -11.40
C ASN A 33 -6.20 11.34 -10.28
N TYR A 34 -5.53 10.76 -9.28
CA TYR A 34 -6.13 10.44 -8.01
C TYR A 34 -6.58 11.74 -7.35
N VAL A 35 -7.85 11.77 -6.91
CA VAL A 35 -8.44 12.89 -6.18
C VAL A 35 -8.83 12.35 -4.83
N SER A 36 -8.21 12.87 -3.77
CA SER A 36 -8.63 12.56 -2.41
C SER A 36 -9.99 13.20 -2.14
N LYS A 37 -10.89 12.48 -1.46
CA LYS A 37 -12.22 12.97 -1.11
C LYS A 37 -12.22 13.75 0.21
N ASP A 38 -11.16 13.63 0.98
CA ASP A 38 -11.15 14.06 2.37
C ASP A 38 -10.37 15.36 2.55
N THR A 39 -10.87 16.24 3.41
CA THR A 39 -10.18 17.49 3.77
C THR A 39 -9.05 17.18 4.73
N VAL A 40 -7.86 16.98 4.18
CA VAL A 40 -6.61 16.77 4.92
C VAL A 40 -6.25 18.06 5.68
N ASP A 41 -6.04 17.97 7.00
CA ASP A 41 -5.54 19.10 7.77
C ASP A 41 -4.02 19.23 7.64
N ASN A 42 -3.61 20.08 6.72
CA ASN A 42 -2.19 20.36 6.42
C ASN A 42 -1.44 21.10 7.55
N SER A 43 -2.13 21.54 8.61
CA SER A 43 -1.55 22.41 9.66
C SER A 43 -1.18 21.69 10.95
N TYR A 44 -1.63 20.45 11.14
CA TYR A 44 -1.43 19.70 12.37
C TYR A 44 -0.15 18.85 12.39
N TYR A 45 0.15 18.17 11.28
CA TYR A 45 1.29 17.25 11.19
C TYR A 45 2.59 17.97 10.81
N ASP A 46 3.72 17.30 11.05
CA ASP A 46 5.02 17.71 10.51
C ASP A 46 4.87 17.95 8.99
N GLN A 47 5.31 19.13 8.53
CA GLN A 47 5.26 19.50 7.13
C GLN A 47 5.93 18.46 6.23
N ASN A 48 6.92 17.71 6.73
CA ASN A 48 7.53 16.62 5.99
C ASN A 48 6.54 15.48 5.68
N VAL A 49 5.64 15.13 6.61
CA VAL A 49 4.61 14.09 6.40
C VAL A 49 3.57 14.55 5.37
N VAL A 50 3.20 15.82 5.43
CA VAL A 50 2.29 16.44 4.45
C VAL A 50 2.93 16.46 3.06
N MET A 51 4.22 16.80 2.97
CA MET A 51 4.97 16.75 1.71
C MET A 51 5.09 15.34 1.15
N ASP A 52 5.41 14.35 2.00
CA ASP A 52 5.49 12.94 1.62
C ASP A 52 4.15 12.40 1.07
N TYR A 53 3.03 12.86 1.62
CA TYR A 53 1.69 12.54 1.12
C TYR A 53 1.48 13.05 -0.31
N TYR A 54 1.78 14.32 -0.57
CA TYR A 54 1.66 14.89 -1.91
C TYR A 54 2.62 14.22 -2.89
N GLU A 55 3.85 13.91 -2.46
CA GLU A 55 4.82 13.17 -3.27
C GLU A 55 4.29 11.78 -3.65
N ALA A 56 3.65 11.08 -2.72
CA ALA A 56 3.02 9.79 -2.98
C ALA A 56 1.89 9.88 -4.02
N ILE A 57 1.07 10.93 -3.97
CA ILE A 57 0.03 11.18 -4.97
C ILE A 57 0.64 11.43 -6.35
N GLU A 58 1.66 12.28 -6.43
CA GLU A 58 2.31 12.59 -7.71
C GLU A 58 3.00 11.36 -8.31
N MET A 59 3.67 10.55 -7.48
CA MET A 59 4.26 9.29 -7.91
C MET A 59 3.21 8.29 -8.42
N LEU A 60 2.04 8.22 -7.79
CA LEU A 60 0.93 7.39 -8.23
C LEU A 60 0.38 7.88 -9.59
N ASN A 61 0.09 9.18 -9.68
CA ASN A 61 -0.46 9.80 -10.89
C ASN A 61 0.48 9.65 -12.08
N GLY A 62 1.76 9.98 -11.88
CA GLY A 62 2.80 9.82 -12.90
C GLY A 62 2.93 8.38 -13.38
N PHE A 63 2.85 7.40 -12.46
CA PHE A 63 2.89 5.99 -12.83
C PHE A 63 1.69 5.59 -13.70
N VAL A 64 0.47 5.95 -13.30
CA VAL A 64 -0.75 5.64 -14.08
C VAL A 64 -0.68 6.26 -15.48
N ILE A 65 -0.29 7.54 -15.56
CA ILE A 65 -0.12 8.25 -16.85
C ILE A 65 0.93 7.54 -17.71
N SER A 66 2.05 7.11 -17.12
CA SER A 66 3.12 6.42 -17.84
C SER A 66 2.68 5.05 -18.37
N GLN A 67 2.01 4.24 -17.56
CA GLN A 67 1.51 2.93 -18.00
C GLN A 67 0.46 3.04 -19.11
N TRP A 68 -0.45 4.01 -18.99
CA TRP A 68 -1.46 4.27 -20.02
C TRP A 68 -0.83 4.79 -21.32
N SER A 69 -0.01 5.84 -21.21
CA SER A 69 0.57 6.54 -22.37
C SER A 69 1.72 5.78 -23.03
N THR A 70 2.44 4.93 -22.33
CA THR A 70 3.59 4.17 -22.89
C THR A 70 3.20 2.74 -23.20
N ASN A 71 2.64 2.03 -22.22
CA ASN A 71 2.42 0.59 -22.31
C ASN A 71 1.00 0.22 -22.74
N ARG A 72 0.09 1.20 -22.85
CA ARG A 72 -1.35 1.00 -23.11
C ARG A 72 -1.99 0.08 -22.07
N ILE A 73 -1.51 0.16 -20.83
CA ILE A 73 -2.04 -0.58 -19.70
C ILE A 73 -2.86 0.38 -18.85
N ASP A 74 -4.14 0.08 -18.70
CA ASP A 74 -4.97 0.67 -17.66
C ASP A 74 -4.78 -0.14 -16.39
N VAL A 75 -4.02 0.41 -15.44
CA VAL A 75 -3.72 -0.28 -14.18
C VAL A 75 -4.90 -0.31 -13.20
N ARG A 76 -5.96 0.48 -13.47
CA ARG A 76 -7.20 0.50 -12.66
C ARG A 76 -8.25 -0.43 -13.22
N ASN A 77 -8.28 -0.60 -14.54
CA ASN A 77 -9.20 -1.48 -15.23
C ASN A 77 -8.48 -2.27 -16.35
N PRO A 78 -7.61 -3.23 -15.98
CA PRO A 78 -6.78 -3.94 -16.94
C PRO A 78 -7.62 -4.82 -17.87
N LYS A 79 -7.39 -4.68 -19.19
CA LYS A 79 -8.09 -5.48 -20.22
C LYS A 79 -7.39 -6.79 -20.57
N LYS A 80 -6.15 -6.98 -20.12
CA LYS A 80 -5.29 -8.12 -20.48
C LYS A 80 -4.77 -8.77 -19.21
N ASP A 81 -4.75 -10.08 -19.17
CA ASP A 81 -4.16 -10.85 -18.07
C ASP A 81 -2.84 -11.46 -18.54
N ASN A 82 -1.77 -10.67 -18.49
CA ASN A 82 -0.42 -11.11 -18.82
C ASN A 82 0.58 -10.58 -17.79
N ALA A 83 1.77 -11.17 -17.76
CA ALA A 83 2.80 -10.86 -16.76
C ALA A 83 3.12 -9.36 -16.67
N ALA A 84 3.20 -8.66 -17.81
CA ALA A 84 3.46 -7.22 -17.84
C ALA A 84 2.31 -6.40 -17.22
N THR A 85 1.06 -6.79 -17.47
CA THR A 85 -0.13 -6.13 -16.91
C THR A 85 -0.26 -6.42 -15.43
N GLN A 86 -0.05 -7.67 -15.00
CA GLN A 86 -0.04 -8.06 -13.59
C GLN A 86 1.04 -7.30 -12.82
N TYR A 87 2.26 -7.19 -13.36
CA TYR A 87 3.32 -6.39 -12.77
C TYR A 87 2.91 -4.91 -12.62
N ALA A 88 2.40 -4.30 -13.68
CA ALA A 88 1.97 -2.90 -13.64
C ALA A 88 0.83 -2.64 -12.65
N VAL A 89 -0.14 -3.57 -12.56
CA VAL A 89 -1.23 -3.49 -11.58
C VAL A 89 -0.68 -3.62 -10.15
N ASN A 90 0.23 -4.56 -9.89
CA ASN A 90 0.83 -4.72 -8.56
C ASN A 90 1.62 -3.47 -8.14
N GLU A 91 2.38 -2.87 -9.05
CA GLU A 91 3.09 -1.61 -8.77
C GLU A 91 2.12 -0.44 -8.53
N TYR A 92 0.98 -0.40 -9.24
CA TYR A 92 -0.09 0.56 -8.95
C TYR A 92 -0.65 0.37 -7.54
N GLN A 93 -0.95 -0.87 -7.14
CA GLN A 93 -1.51 -1.19 -5.80
C GLN A 93 -0.58 -0.73 -4.66
N LYS A 94 0.74 -0.90 -4.82
CA LYS A 94 1.73 -0.40 -3.85
C LYS A 94 1.68 1.12 -3.71
N LYS A 95 1.62 1.83 -4.84
CA LYS A 95 1.59 3.30 -4.86
C LYS A 95 0.31 3.86 -4.25
N ILE A 96 -0.86 3.30 -4.58
CA ILE A 96 -2.13 3.73 -3.96
C ILE A 96 -2.17 3.36 -2.47
N GLY A 97 -1.59 2.23 -2.07
CA GLY A 97 -1.43 1.86 -0.66
C GLY A 97 -0.64 2.91 0.14
N LYS A 98 0.47 3.41 -0.42
CA LYS A 98 1.27 4.50 0.19
C LYS A 98 0.44 5.78 0.35
N VAL A 99 -0.36 6.16 -0.64
CA VAL A 99 -1.28 7.31 -0.53
C VAL A 99 -2.29 7.08 0.59
N LYS A 100 -2.92 5.91 0.65
CA LYS A 100 -3.91 5.56 1.68
C LYS A 100 -3.34 5.54 3.09
N TYR A 101 -2.09 5.13 3.24
CA TYR A 101 -1.38 5.17 4.52
C TYR A 101 -1.28 6.60 5.07
N TYR A 102 -0.80 7.55 4.25
CA TYR A 102 -0.72 8.94 4.68
C TYR A 102 -2.10 9.56 4.91
N GLU A 103 -3.11 9.23 4.09
CA GLU A 103 -4.49 9.66 4.37
C GLU A 103 -4.94 9.20 5.76
N ALA A 104 -4.69 7.94 6.13
CA ALA A 104 -5.07 7.43 7.45
C ALA A 104 -4.39 8.18 8.60
N ILE A 105 -3.10 8.53 8.46
CA ILE A 105 -2.40 9.38 9.43
C ILE A 105 -3.07 10.74 9.48
N LEU A 106 -3.19 11.41 8.33
CA LEU A 106 -3.64 12.80 8.28
C LEU A 106 -5.10 12.97 8.73
N LEU A 107 -5.96 11.96 8.50
CA LEU A 107 -7.37 11.93 8.90
C LEU A 107 -7.59 11.68 10.39
N GLN A 108 -6.63 11.07 11.08
CA GLN A 108 -6.78 10.83 12.51
C GLN A 108 -6.87 12.15 13.28
N SER A 109 -6.05 13.13 12.92
CA SER A 109 -6.09 14.48 13.51
C SER A 109 -7.40 15.22 13.23
N THR A 110 -7.96 15.09 12.02
CA THR A 110 -9.19 15.79 11.64
C THR A 110 -10.37 15.26 12.45
N ALA A 111 -10.40 13.96 12.75
CA ALA A 111 -11.39 13.34 13.62
C ALA A 111 -11.29 13.77 15.09
N TYR A 112 -10.09 14.10 15.59
CA TYR A 112 -9.93 14.66 16.94
C TYR A 112 -10.26 16.15 16.99
N LYS A 113 -9.88 16.92 15.97
CA LYS A 113 -10.21 18.35 15.88
C LYS A 113 -11.71 18.60 15.71
N SER A 114 -12.43 17.73 14.97
CA SER A 114 -13.90 17.81 14.89
C SER A 114 -14.59 17.57 16.24
N LYS A 115 -13.91 16.88 17.17
CA LYS A 115 -14.33 16.72 18.58
C LYS A 115 -13.89 17.89 19.48
N GLY A 116 -13.28 18.93 18.91
CA GLY A 116 -12.86 20.14 19.62
C GLY A 116 -11.47 20.09 20.27
N LEU A 117 -10.68 19.04 20.01
CA LEU A 117 -9.34 18.90 20.59
C LEU A 117 -8.34 19.83 19.91
N SER A 118 -7.47 20.45 20.72
CA SER A 118 -6.35 21.28 20.29
C SER A 118 -5.14 20.44 19.86
N ASN A 119 -4.18 21.05 19.15
CA ASN A 119 -3.00 20.35 18.66
C ASN A 119 -2.17 19.70 19.79
N GLU A 120 -2.05 20.36 20.94
CA GLU A 120 -1.28 19.82 22.08
C GLU A 120 -2.01 18.63 22.74
N GLU A 121 -3.34 18.67 22.82
CA GLU A 121 -4.12 17.54 23.37
C GLU A 121 -4.01 16.29 22.50
N ILE A 122 -4.00 16.45 21.17
CA ILE A 122 -3.81 15.33 20.24
C ILE A 122 -2.40 14.76 20.37
N ARG A 123 -1.36 15.61 20.45
CA ARG A 123 0.03 15.18 20.66
C ARG A 123 0.21 14.42 21.98
N LEU A 124 -0.45 14.86 23.04
CA LEU A 124 -0.42 14.19 24.35
C LEU A 124 -1.15 12.84 24.33
N LEU A 125 -2.25 12.71 23.59
CA LEU A 125 -2.94 11.43 23.39
C LEU A 125 -2.09 10.43 22.59
N GLU A 126 -1.40 10.90 21.55
CA GLU A 126 -0.45 10.08 20.77
C GLU A 126 0.75 9.63 21.61
N ASN A 127 1.23 10.47 22.54
CA ASN A 127 2.41 10.20 23.37
C ASN A 127 2.11 9.40 24.66
N ASN A 128 0.96 9.61 25.30
CA ASN A 128 0.59 8.89 26.53
C ASN A 128 0.26 7.40 26.32
N GLN A 129 0.15 6.93 25.07
CA GLN A 129 0.10 5.51 24.75
C GLN A 129 1.48 4.80 24.84
N ARG A 130 2.59 5.52 25.12
CA ARG A 130 3.99 5.02 25.05
C ARG A 130 4.84 5.36 26.30
N SER A 131 4.57 4.73 27.44
CA SER A 131 5.32 4.98 28.70
C SER A 131 6.78 4.47 28.69
N SER A 132 7.60 5.07 29.57
CA SER A 132 9.01 5.44 29.43
C SER A 132 10.12 4.40 29.73
N GLU A 133 9.83 3.12 29.95
CA GLU A 133 10.88 2.11 30.24
C GLU A 133 11.42 1.37 28.99
N ASP A 134 10.73 1.48 27.83
CA ASP A 134 11.09 0.76 26.59
C ASP A 134 12.07 1.50 25.66
N LEU A 135 12.37 2.80 25.89
CA LEU A 135 13.02 3.68 24.91
C LEU A 135 14.43 3.25 24.41
N SER A 136 15.20 2.47 25.17
CA SER A 136 16.57 2.10 24.80
C SER A 136 16.67 0.80 23.99
N LYS A 137 15.78 -0.16 24.22
CA LYS A 137 15.67 -1.40 23.43
C LYS A 137 14.81 -1.19 22.17
N GLN A 138 13.89 -0.22 22.22
CA GLN A 138 13.01 0.11 21.10
C GLN A 138 13.73 0.84 19.96
N LYS A 139 14.76 1.66 20.22
CA LYS A 139 15.42 2.46 19.16
C LYS A 139 16.01 1.61 18.03
N GLN A 140 16.54 0.42 18.34
CA GLN A 140 17.00 -0.55 17.33
C GLN A 140 15.86 -1.34 16.69
N LYS A 141 14.79 -1.63 17.46
CA LYS A 141 13.56 -2.26 16.99
C LYS A 141 12.84 -1.34 15.98
N ASP A 142 12.69 -0.06 16.29
CA ASP A 142 11.97 0.94 15.49
C ASP A 142 12.72 1.33 14.21
N GLU A 143 14.05 1.35 14.22
CA GLU A 143 14.86 1.56 13.01
C GLU A 143 14.77 0.34 12.07
N PHE A 144 14.79 -0.88 12.64
CA PHE A 144 14.49 -2.11 11.91
C PHE A 144 13.04 -2.13 11.39
N TYR A 145 12.05 -1.75 12.21
CA TYR A 145 10.62 -1.75 11.87
C TYR A 145 10.23 -0.69 10.84
N ASN A 146 10.84 0.50 10.86
CA ASN A 146 10.62 1.51 9.83
C ASN A 146 11.20 1.10 8.48
N VAL A 147 12.25 0.26 8.46
CA VAL A 147 12.74 -0.39 7.24
C VAL A 147 11.86 -1.60 6.87
N PHE A 148 11.35 -2.35 7.85
CA PHE A 148 10.54 -3.56 7.66
C PHE A 148 9.11 -3.28 7.19
N GLU A 149 8.41 -2.30 7.77
CA GLU A 149 7.13 -1.80 7.24
C GLU A 149 7.32 -1.26 5.82
N LYS A 150 8.40 -0.51 5.56
CA LYS A 150 8.71 0.04 4.24
C LYS A 150 8.99 -1.04 3.18
N VAL A 151 9.43 -2.23 3.58
CA VAL A 151 9.65 -3.40 2.70
C VAL A 151 8.36 -4.21 2.50
N ILE A 152 7.56 -4.44 3.54
CA ILE A 152 6.29 -5.18 3.43
C ILE A 152 5.21 -4.37 2.69
N LEU A 153 5.20 -3.04 2.81
CA LEU A 153 4.41 -2.15 1.96
C LEU A 153 4.77 -2.25 0.46
N GLN A 154 5.94 -2.80 0.14
CA GLN A 154 6.42 -3.00 -1.23
C GLN A 154 6.34 -4.46 -1.69
N LYS A 155 6.15 -5.43 -0.79
CA LYS A 155 6.07 -6.86 -1.13
C LYS A 155 5.47 -7.67 0.02
N THR A 156 4.32 -8.30 -0.22
CA THR A 156 3.78 -9.39 0.60
C THR A 156 4.77 -10.57 0.62
N LEU A 157 5.11 -11.11 1.79
CA LEU A 157 5.96 -12.31 1.83
C LEU A 157 5.12 -13.57 1.62
N GLN A 158 5.54 -14.41 0.69
CA GLN A 158 4.85 -15.64 0.33
C GLN A 158 5.85 -16.75 0.01
N ILE A 159 5.34 -17.96 -0.27
CA ILE A 159 6.17 -19.10 -0.67
C ILE A 159 7.15 -18.71 -1.78
N GLY A 160 8.42 -19.08 -1.58
CA GLY A 160 9.52 -18.83 -2.52
C GLY A 160 10.36 -17.60 -2.16
N ASP A 161 9.86 -16.71 -1.31
CA ASP A 161 10.63 -15.56 -0.84
C ASP A 161 11.78 -15.96 0.08
N ARG A 162 12.87 -15.21 0.04
CA ARG A 162 14.07 -15.46 0.84
C ARG A 162 14.69 -14.17 1.34
N GLY A 163 15.34 -14.22 2.49
CA GLY A 163 16.17 -13.15 3.03
C GLY A 163 15.90 -12.82 4.50
N PRO A 164 16.54 -11.74 5.00
CA PRO A 164 16.46 -11.35 6.41
C PRO A 164 15.03 -11.10 6.91
N PHE A 165 14.13 -10.63 6.04
CA PHE A 165 12.73 -10.39 6.38
C PHE A 165 11.98 -11.69 6.71
N VAL A 166 12.21 -12.73 5.92
CA VAL A 166 11.64 -14.06 6.17
C VAL A 166 12.22 -14.67 7.45
N TYR A 167 13.51 -14.44 7.69
CA TYR A 167 14.19 -14.94 8.88
C TYR A 167 13.58 -14.36 10.17
N GLU A 168 13.28 -13.06 10.18
CA GLU A 168 12.65 -12.41 11.34
C GLU A 168 11.17 -12.76 11.48
N LEU A 169 10.42 -12.94 10.38
CA LEU A 169 9.07 -13.54 10.43
C LEU A 169 9.12 -14.91 11.10
N GLN A 170 10.03 -15.78 10.67
CA GLN A 170 10.16 -17.13 11.23
C GLN A 170 10.49 -17.10 12.72
N LYS A 171 11.40 -16.22 13.16
CA LYS A 171 11.67 -16.01 14.59
C LYS A 171 10.43 -15.62 15.37
N GLN A 172 9.65 -14.66 14.86
CA GLN A 172 8.48 -14.17 15.57
C GLN A 172 7.38 -15.24 15.64
N LEU A 173 7.18 -16.04 14.59
CA LEU A 173 6.33 -17.21 14.64
C LEU A 173 6.84 -18.24 15.66
N THR A 174 8.14 -18.46 15.78
CA THR A 174 8.69 -19.34 16.83
C THR A 174 8.44 -18.81 18.23
N ILE A 175 8.54 -17.49 18.44
CA ILE A 175 8.19 -16.84 19.71
C ILE A 175 6.70 -17.05 20.03
N ASP A 176 5.84 -17.01 19.02
CA ASP A 176 4.40 -17.26 19.15
C ASP A 176 4.03 -18.76 19.26
N GLY A 177 5.04 -19.64 19.32
CA GLY A 177 4.90 -21.06 19.64
C GLY A 177 4.94 -22.02 18.45
N TYR A 178 5.22 -21.53 17.24
CA TYR A 178 5.29 -22.37 16.03
C TYR A 178 6.67 -23.01 15.88
N VAL A 179 6.70 -24.34 15.69
CA VAL A 179 7.95 -25.09 15.49
C VAL A 179 8.29 -25.13 14.00
N ILE A 180 9.08 -24.16 13.53
CA ILE A 180 9.54 -24.04 12.15
C ILE A 180 11.03 -23.72 12.09
N ALA A 181 11.67 -23.99 10.96
CA ALA A 181 13.06 -23.61 10.74
C ALA A 181 13.19 -22.08 10.57
N VAL A 182 14.21 -21.50 11.21
CA VAL A 182 14.56 -20.09 11.10
C VAL A 182 15.78 -19.97 10.18
N ASP A 183 15.54 -20.11 8.87
CA ASP A 183 16.57 -20.19 7.83
C ASP A 183 16.49 -19.06 6.79
N GLY A 184 15.51 -18.16 6.92
CA GLY A 184 15.27 -17.08 5.99
C GLY A 184 14.67 -17.50 4.66
N ASN A 185 14.13 -18.72 4.53
CA ASN A 185 13.47 -19.21 3.32
C ASN A 185 11.97 -19.47 3.55
N PHE A 186 11.11 -18.78 2.82
CA PHE A 186 9.66 -18.87 2.99
C PHE A 186 9.17 -20.12 2.27
N LYS A 187 9.09 -21.22 3.01
CA LYS A 187 8.65 -22.53 2.52
C LYS A 187 7.23 -22.84 3.01
N ILE A 188 6.75 -24.04 2.69
CA ILE A 188 5.40 -24.47 3.03
C ILE A 188 5.16 -24.51 4.54
N GLU A 189 6.20 -24.81 5.33
CA GLU A 189 6.14 -24.83 6.78
C GLU A 189 5.92 -23.42 7.36
N THR A 190 6.60 -22.41 6.80
CA THR A 190 6.40 -21.00 7.16
C THR A 190 5.00 -20.52 6.78
N GLN A 191 4.51 -20.88 5.59
CA GLN A 191 3.14 -20.55 5.17
C GLN A 191 2.10 -21.17 6.10
N THR A 192 2.27 -22.43 6.48
CA THR A 192 1.32 -23.15 7.32
C THR A 192 1.25 -22.52 8.71
N ALA A 193 2.41 -22.24 9.31
CA ALA A 193 2.49 -21.55 10.59
C ALA A 193 1.83 -20.16 10.53
N LEU A 194 2.00 -19.43 9.42
CA LEU A 194 1.38 -18.13 9.24
C LEU A 194 -0.15 -18.20 9.11
N LYS A 195 -0.67 -19.18 8.37
CA LYS A 195 -2.13 -19.43 8.28
C LYS A 195 -2.75 -19.75 9.62
N ASP A 196 -2.09 -20.58 10.40
CA ASP A 196 -2.54 -20.94 11.74
C ASP A 196 -2.51 -19.72 12.68
N PHE A 197 -1.49 -18.87 12.53
CA PHE A 197 -1.40 -17.61 13.27
C PHE A 197 -2.54 -16.66 12.89
N GLU A 198 -2.78 -16.47 11.59
CA GLU A 198 -3.86 -15.64 11.08
C GLU A 198 -5.21 -16.12 11.59
N LEU A 199 -5.48 -17.43 11.47
CA LEU A 199 -6.71 -18.03 11.97
C LEU A 199 -6.90 -17.82 13.48
N LYS A 200 -5.84 -18.03 14.27
CA LYS A 200 -5.86 -17.85 15.73
C LYS A 200 -6.16 -16.41 16.13
N ASN A 201 -5.74 -15.44 15.33
CA ASN A 201 -5.96 -14.02 15.59
C ASN A 201 -7.12 -13.42 14.78
N GLN A 202 -8.03 -14.25 14.24
CA GLN A 202 -9.23 -13.83 13.52
C GLN A 202 -8.94 -13.01 12.24
N LEU A 203 -7.80 -13.28 11.61
CA LEU A 203 -7.42 -12.75 10.30
C LEU A 203 -7.82 -13.74 9.20
N TYR A 204 -7.79 -13.29 7.93
CA TYR A 204 -8.05 -14.16 6.80
C TYR A 204 -6.82 -15.08 6.58
N PRO A 205 -6.95 -16.42 6.69
CA PRO A 205 -5.81 -17.34 6.74
C PRO A 205 -5.29 -17.71 5.34
N ASP A 206 -4.82 -16.72 4.58
CA ASP A 206 -4.24 -16.94 3.25
C ASP A 206 -2.76 -17.33 3.28
N GLY A 207 -2.08 -17.16 4.41
CA GLY A 207 -0.69 -17.52 4.62
C GLY A 207 0.27 -16.60 3.90
N ILE A 208 -0.13 -15.36 3.70
CA ILE A 208 0.64 -14.31 3.06
C ILE A 208 0.88 -13.22 4.11
N LEU A 209 2.14 -12.87 4.37
CA LEU A 209 2.43 -11.82 5.34
C LEU A 209 2.08 -10.45 4.74
N ASP A 210 0.92 -9.95 5.12
CA ASP A 210 0.45 -8.60 4.82
C ASP A 210 0.64 -7.66 6.03
N VAL A 211 0.21 -6.40 5.88
CA VAL A 211 0.36 -5.38 6.93
C VAL A 211 -0.52 -5.69 8.15
N LEU A 212 -1.69 -6.32 7.97
CA LEU A 212 -2.60 -6.65 9.06
C LEU A 212 -2.04 -7.80 9.89
N THR A 213 -1.61 -8.88 9.22
CA THR A 213 -0.95 -10.02 9.85
C THR A 213 0.33 -9.60 10.55
N LEU A 214 1.15 -8.75 9.91
CA LEU A 214 2.37 -8.24 10.54
C LEU A 214 2.07 -7.43 11.81
N ARG A 215 1.11 -6.52 11.77
CA ARG A 215 0.75 -5.70 12.93
C ARG A 215 0.33 -6.57 14.11
N GLU A 216 -0.41 -7.64 13.85
CA GLU A 216 -0.84 -8.58 14.87
C GLU A 216 0.33 -9.40 15.43
N LEU A 217 1.23 -9.84 14.55
CA LEU A 217 2.44 -10.60 14.89
C LEU A 217 3.33 -9.82 15.88
N LEU A 218 3.41 -8.51 15.69
CA LEU A 218 4.27 -7.59 16.44
C LEU A 218 3.68 -7.07 17.76
N LYS A 219 2.40 -7.34 18.06
CA LYS A 219 1.82 -6.97 19.36
C LYS A 219 2.57 -7.63 20.50
N SER A 220 2.70 -6.93 21.62
CA SER A 220 3.30 -7.50 22.82
C SER A 220 2.43 -8.64 23.37
N PRO A 221 3.00 -9.65 24.07
CA PRO A 221 2.21 -10.74 24.66
C PRO A 221 1.08 -10.27 25.58
N ASN A 222 1.24 -9.10 26.21
CA ASN A 222 0.22 -8.47 27.07
C ASN A 222 -0.91 -7.78 26.28
N GLU A 223 -0.70 -7.42 25.02
CA GLU A 223 -1.74 -6.85 24.15
C GLU A 223 -2.55 -7.93 23.45
N LYS A 224 -1.94 -9.09 23.12
CA LYS A 224 -2.60 -10.24 22.49
C LYS A 224 -3.69 -10.89 23.38
N THR A 225 -3.73 -10.59 24.67
CA THR A 225 -4.68 -11.16 25.65
C THR A 225 -5.83 -10.24 26.03
N ARG A 226 -5.90 -9.00 25.51
CA ARG A 226 -7.02 -8.10 25.77
C ARG A 226 -8.22 -8.46 24.88
N PRO A 227 -9.37 -8.89 25.44
CA PRO A 227 -10.55 -9.11 24.62
C PRO A 227 -10.99 -7.79 23.98
N LEU A 228 -11.34 -7.85 22.69
CA LEU A 228 -12.07 -6.78 22.01
C LEU A 228 -13.37 -6.58 22.80
N ILE A 229 -13.45 -5.52 23.60
CA ILE A 229 -14.63 -5.23 24.40
C ILE A 229 -15.79 -5.04 23.41
N ALA A 230 -16.72 -6.00 23.44
CA ALA A 230 -18.01 -5.90 22.78
C ALA A 230 -18.68 -4.61 23.26
N THR A 231 -18.79 -3.64 22.37
CA THR A 231 -19.55 -2.42 22.62
C THR A 231 -21.02 -2.83 22.56
N GLN A 232 -21.66 -2.90 23.73
CA GLN A 232 -23.13 -2.97 23.84
C GLN A 232 -23.74 -1.63 23.46
#